data_AF-A0A5M3WXL2-F1
#
_entry.id   AF-A0A5M3WXL2-F1
#
_cell.length_a   1.000
_cell.length_b   1.000
_cell.length_c   1.000
_cell.angle_alpha   90.00
_cell.angle_beta   90.00
_cell.angle_gamma   90.00
#
_symmetry.space_group_name_H-M   'P 1'
#
loop_
_entity.id
_entity.type
_entity.pdbx_description
1 polymer ?
#
loop_
_entity_poly.entity_id
_entity_poly.type
_entity_poly.pdbx_seq_one_letter_code
_entity_poly.pdbx_strand_id
1 'polypeptide(L)'
;MKITSRKGALAVGAVFAAAAIVSVGGSAASATQADCASWPNPGSATGTSTVYRQDAGRFGTYVELRKGTLNGQQIGWARITGTTKKGDGVWMDVSNNGGASWTQCGPYLVDADGGVPYTRGYATSSSASRVFRACGRVTGAYSVCGPWW
;
A
#
# COMPACT_ATOMS: atom_id res chain seq x y z
N MET A 1 -30.78 39.90 -53.57
CA MET A 1 -31.00 39.47 -52.16
C MET A 1 -30.29 38.13 -51.94
N LYS A 2 -29.35 38.09 -50.99
CA LYS A 2 -28.66 36.95 -50.34
C LYS A 2 -27.87 35.92 -51.17
N ILE A 3 -26.55 35.91 -50.89
CA ILE A 3 -25.54 34.87 -51.12
C ILE A 3 -25.80 33.65 -50.23
N THR A 4 -25.57 32.43 -50.71
CA THR A 4 -24.83 31.41 -49.92
C THR A 4 -24.30 30.25 -50.78
N SER A 5 -22.97 30.13 -50.83
CA SER A 5 -22.23 28.95 -51.28
C SER A 5 -22.19 27.87 -50.18
N ARG A 6 -22.05 26.59 -50.56
CA ARG A 6 -21.46 25.55 -49.69
C ARG A 6 -20.46 24.68 -50.46
N LYS A 7 -19.27 24.60 -49.86
CA LYS A 7 -18.06 23.91 -50.30
C LYS A 7 -18.17 22.42 -49.92
N GLY A 8 -17.89 21.51 -50.84
CA GLY A 8 -17.62 20.11 -50.53
C GLY A 8 -16.15 19.95 -50.14
N ALA A 9 -15.88 19.37 -48.97
CA ALA A 9 -14.53 19.15 -48.46
C ALA A 9 -14.12 17.68 -48.61
N LEU A 10 -12.86 17.51 -49.00
CA LEU A 10 -12.13 16.28 -49.29
C LEU A 10 -11.93 15.38 -48.07
N ALA A 11 -11.92 14.08 -48.33
CA ALA A 11 -11.46 13.04 -47.42
C ALA A 11 -9.95 13.15 -47.16
N VAL A 12 -9.53 13.07 -45.90
CA VAL A 12 -8.13 12.89 -45.51
C VAL A 12 -8.07 11.67 -44.58
N GLY A 13 -7.36 10.64 -45.01
CA GLY A 13 -7.20 9.37 -44.32
C GLY A 13 -6.43 9.50 -43.01
N ALA A 14 -6.95 8.90 -41.96
CA ALA A 14 -6.29 8.78 -40.67
C ALA A 14 -5.32 7.58 -40.69
N VAL A 15 -4.02 7.87 -40.59
CA VAL A 15 -2.99 6.87 -40.32
C VAL A 15 -3.05 6.55 -38.82
N PHE A 16 -3.58 5.38 -38.47
CA PHE A 16 -3.57 4.88 -37.09
C PHE A 16 -2.17 4.38 -36.74
N ALA A 17 -1.42 5.17 -35.96
CA ALA A 17 -0.21 4.70 -35.29
C ALA A 17 -0.62 3.81 -34.11
N ALA A 18 -0.51 2.49 -34.27
CA ALA A 18 -0.73 1.54 -33.19
C ALA A 18 0.46 1.59 -32.20
N ALA A 19 0.29 2.29 -31.09
CA ALA A 19 1.21 2.20 -29.96
C ALA A 19 0.98 0.86 -29.25
N ALA A 20 1.90 -0.08 -29.44
CA ALA A 20 1.93 -1.33 -28.68
C ALA A 20 2.30 -1.02 -27.23
N ILE A 21 1.31 -1.02 -26.34
CA ILE A 21 1.53 -0.95 -24.89
C ILE A 21 2.07 -2.31 -24.45
N VAL A 22 3.38 -2.38 -24.24
CA VAL A 22 4.02 -3.54 -23.60
C VAL A 22 3.66 -3.49 -22.12
N SER A 23 2.70 -4.31 -21.71
CA SER A 23 2.43 -4.57 -20.30
C SER A 23 3.59 -5.37 -19.72
N VAL A 24 4.57 -4.68 -19.11
CA VAL A 24 5.55 -5.29 -18.21
C VAL A 24 4.81 -5.75 -16.95
N GLY A 25 4.31 -6.98 -16.99
CA GLY A 25 3.90 -7.72 -15.80
C GLY A 25 5.14 -8.05 -14.99
N GLY A 26 5.54 -7.15 -14.11
CA GLY A 26 6.51 -7.47 -13.06
C GLY A 26 5.87 -8.50 -12.14
N SER A 27 6.43 -9.71 -12.10
CA SER A 27 6.10 -10.68 -11.05
C SER A 27 6.39 -10.02 -9.71
N ALA A 28 5.35 -9.75 -8.91
CA ALA A 28 5.54 -9.32 -7.54
C ALA A 28 6.31 -10.44 -6.83
N ALA A 29 7.61 -10.21 -6.56
CA ALA A 29 8.34 -11.07 -5.66
C ALA A 29 7.54 -11.12 -4.36
N SER A 30 7.19 -12.31 -3.90
CA SER A 30 6.51 -12.52 -2.63
C SER A 30 7.44 -12.05 -1.52
N ALA A 31 7.35 -10.78 -1.15
CA ALA A 31 8.17 -10.24 -0.10
C ALA A 31 7.82 -10.91 1.24
N THR A 32 8.79 -10.94 2.14
CA THR A 32 8.78 -11.68 3.39
C THR A 32 9.11 -10.74 4.56
N GLN A 33 9.09 -11.26 5.79
CA GLN A 33 9.60 -10.51 6.95
C GLN A 33 11.11 -10.24 6.86
N ALA A 34 11.87 -11.05 6.10
CA ALA A 34 13.32 -10.89 5.97
C ALA A 34 13.71 -9.61 5.24
N ASP A 35 12.87 -9.15 4.30
CA ASP A 35 13.11 -7.95 3.50
C ASP A 35 13.15 -6.66 4.33
N CYS A 36 12.63 -6.71 5.55
CA CYS A 36 12.64 -5.62 6.51
C CYS A 36 13.29 -6.00 7.84
N ALA A 37 14.08 -7.08 7.91
CA ALA A 37 14.67 -7.52 9.18
C ALA A 37 15.59 -6.45 9.83
N SER A 38 16.27 -5.65 9.01
CA SER A 38 17.12 -4.54 9.45
C SER A 38 16.35 -3.30 9.90
N TRP A 39 15.04 -3.26 9.66
CA TRP A 39 14.22 -2.10 9.99
C TRP A 39 13.93 -2.06 11.50
N PRO A 40 13.79 -0.84 12.07
CA PRO A 40 13.50 -0.68 13.49
C PRO A 40 12.28 -1.46 13.98
N ASN A 41 12.37 -2.03 15.19
CA ASN A 41 11.21 -2.60 15.89
C ASN A 41 10.42 -1.47 16.57
N PRO A 42 9.14 -1.23 16.23
CA PRO A 42 8.35 -0.15 16.82
C PRO A 42 7.85 -0.42 18.24
N GLY A 43 8.16 -1.58 18.84
CA GLY A 43 7.62 -1.99 20.15
C GLY A 43 7.89 -1.01 21.32
N SER A 44 8.94 -0.19 21.23
CA SER A 44 9.27 0.86 22.21
C SER A 44 9.06 2.29 21.69
N ALA A 45 8.38 2.46 20.55
CA ALA A 45 8.09 3.77 20.00
C ALA A 45 7.13 4.56 20.92
N THR A 46 7.39 5.85 21.10
CA THR A 46 6.56 6.76 21.89
C THR A 46 5.71 7.65 20.98
N GLY A 47 4.74 8.37 21.56
CA GLY A 47 3.86 9.27 20.80
C GLY A 47 3.08 8.57 19.70
N THR A 48 2.74 7.29 19.89
CA THR A 48 2.15 6.49 18.81
C THR A 48 0.73 6.94 18.49
N SER A 49 0.40 6.99 17.20
CA SER A 49 -0.94 7.34 16.71
C SER A 49 -1.30 6.51 15.49
N THR A 50 -2.60 6.34 15.27
CA THR A 50 -3.13 5.72 14.05
C THR A 50 -3.21 6.79 12.96
N VAL A 51 -2.56 6.54 11.83
CA VAL A 51 -2.66 7.39 10.63
C VAL A 51 -3.99 7.11 9.92
N TYR A 52 -4.28 5.83 9.69
CA TYR A 52 -5.58 5.38 9.23
C TYR A 52 -5.90 3.98 9.73
N ARG A 53 -7.17 3.62 9.63
CA ARG A 53 -7.70 2.28 9.92
C ARG A 53 -8.58 1.83 8.76
N GLN A 54 -8.34 0.62 8.27
CA GLN A 54 -9.06 -0.03 7.17
C GLN A 54 -9.72 -1.31 7.68
N ASP A 55 -10.96 -1.58 7.26
CA ASP A 55 -11.62 -2.86 7.52
C ASP A 55 -10.91 -4.00 6.78
N ALA A 56 -10.62 -5.10 7.48
CA ALA A 56 -9.84 -6.21 6.96
C ALA A 56 -10.66 -7.27 6.20
N GLY A 57 -11.96 -7.04 5.95
CA GLY A 57 -12.86 -7.97 5.29
C GLY A 57 -13.54 -8.97 6.25
N ARG A 58 -13.33 -8.82 7.57
CA ARG A 58 -14.04 -9.55 8.62
C ARG A 58 -14.46 -8.58 9.70
N PHE A 59 -15.74 -8.66 10.08
CA PHE A 59 -16.34 -7.79 11.09
C PHE A 59 -15.48 -7.69 12.35
N GLY A 60 -15.08 -6.46 12.69
CA GLY A 60 -14.29 -6.15 13.87
C GLY A 60 -12.79 -6.43 13.74
N THR A 61 -12.28 -6.82 12.57
CA THR A 61 -10.84 -6.96 12.29
C THR A 61 -10.38 -5.80 11.42
N TYR A 62 -9.29 -5.13 11.82
CA TYR A 62 -8.81 -3.92 11.16
C TYR A 62 -7.32 -3.95 10.89
N VAL A 63 -6.92 -3.37 9.76
CA VAL A 63 -5.54 -3.06 9.44
C VAL A 63 -5.30 -1.57 9.70
N GLU A 64 -4.26 -1.25 10.44
CA GLU A 64 -3.88 0.12 10.77
C GLU A 64 -2.50 0.44 10.22
N LEU A 65 -2.37 1.62 9.63
CA LEU A 65 -1.07 2.28 9.51
C LEU A 65 -0.87 3.15 10.75
N ARG A 66 0.24 2.94 11.44
CA ARG A 66 0.60 3.67 12.66
C ARG A 66 1.87 4.46 12.43
N LYS A 67 2.05 5.51 13.24
CA LYS A 67 3.31 6.25 13.35
C LYS A 67 3.66 6.51 14.80
N GLY A 68 4.93 6.80 15.06
CA GLY A 68 5.46 7.12 16.38
C GLY A 68 6.93 7.50 16.30
N THR A 69 7.54 7.80 17.43
CA THR A 69 8.95 8.21 17.51
C THR A 69 9.78 7.13 18.19
N LEU A 70 10.90 6.77 17.60
CA LEU A 70 11.87 5.82 18.13
C LEU A 70 13.27 6.41 18.01
N ASN A 71 13.99 6.53 19.13
CA ASN A 71 15.34 7.13 19.19
C ASN A 71 15.43 8.50 18.50
N GLY A 72 14.41 9.35 18.67
CA GLY A 72 14.34 10.68 18.07
C GLY A 72 13.90 10.71 16.59
N GLN A 73 13.71 9.56 15.95
CA GLN A 73 13.26 9.47 14.55
C GLN A 73 11.78 9.03 14.49
N GLN A 74 10.98 9.71 13.67
CA GLN A 74 9.62 9.25 13.40
C GLN A 74 9.65 8.05 12.44
N ILE A 75 8.92 7.00 12.80
CA ILE A 75 8.76 5.78 12.00
C ILE A 75 7.27 5.46 11.79
N GLY A 76 6.96 4.82 10.67
CA GLY A 76 5.65 4.25 10.36
C GLY A 76 5.70 2.72 10.33
N TRP A 77 4.62 2.04 10.75
CA TRP A 77 4.49 0.58 10.71
C TRP A 77 3.03 0.15 10.55
N ALA A 78 2.80 -1.06 10.06
CA ALA A 78 1.46 -1.64 9.96
C ALA A 78 1.14 -2.53 11.18
N ARG A 79 -0.14 -2.61 11.54
CA ARG A 79 -0.68 -3.48 12.61
C ARG A 79 -2.03 -4.03 12.20
N ILE A 80 -2.32 -5.30 12.50
CA ILE A 80 -3.69 -5.84 12.44
C ILE A 80 -4.23 -5.99 13.86
N THR A 81 -5.51 -5.70 14.07
CA THR A 81 -6.11 -5.62 15.41
C THR A 81 -7.60 -5.98 15.38
N GLY A 82 -8.20 -6.08 16.57
CA GLY A 82 -9.60 -6.43 16.75
C GLY A 82 -9.83 -7.94 16.89
N THR A 83 -10.84 -8.47 16.20
CA THR A 83 -11.26 -9.89 16.27
C THR A 83 -10.39 -10.83 15.42
N THR A 84 -9.07 -10.65 15.49
CA THR A 84 -8.09 -11.42 14.69
C THR A 84 -8.13 -12.91 15.00
N LYS A 85 -7.82 -13.72 13.99
CA LYS A 85 -7.75 -15.17 14.06
C LYS A 85 -6.38 -15.67 13.66
N LYS A 86 -5.99 -16.83 14.19
CA LYS A 86 -4.74 -17.49 13.78
C LYS A 86 -4.68 -17.60 12.25
N GLY A 87 -3.55 -17.19 11.66
CA GLY A 87 -3.32 -17.19 10.21
C GLY A 87 -3.65 -15.88 9.49
N ASP A 88 -4.35 -14.95 10.14
CA ASP A 88 -4.48 -13.58 9.64
C ASP A 88 -3.10 -12.94 9.52
N GLY A 89 -2.94 -12.02 8.57
CA GLY A 89 -1.64 -11.44 8.26
C GLY A 89 -1.70 -9.93 8.09
N VAL A 90 -0.61 -9.27 8.46
CA VAL A 90 -0.37 -7.84 8.20
C VAL A 90 0.98 -7.64 7.53
N TRP A 91 1.05 -6.72 6.59
CA TRP A 91 2.31 -6.24 6.03
C TRP A 91 2.25 -4.75 5.77
N MET A 92 3.41 -4.16 5.53
CA MET A 92 3.53 -2.76 5.16
C MET A 92 4.27 -2.66 3.84
N ASP A 93 3.70 -1.93 2.90
CA ASP A 93 4.40 -1.55 1.68
C ASP A 93 5.05 -0.18 1.90
N VAL A 94 6.33 -0.10 1.54
CA VAL A 94 7.11 1.14 1.56
C VAL A 94 7.55 1.46 0.16
N SER A 95 7.17 2.64 -0.32
CA SER A 95 7.67 3.17 -1.58
C SER A 95 8.59 4.36 -1.34
N ASN A 96 9.65 4.47 -2.16
CA ASN A 96 10.53 5.65 -2.19
C ASN A 96 10.39 6.44 -3.51
N ASN A 97 9.37 6.12 -4.33
CA ASN A 97 9.05 6.76 -5.60
C ASN A 97 7.54 7.03 -5.77
N GLY A 98 6.84 7.38 -4.68
CA GLY A 98 5.45 7.82 -4.71
C GLY A 98 4.44 6.71 -5.00
N GLY A 99 4.79 5.45 -4.73
CA GLY A 99 3.93 4.28 -4.92
C GLY A 99 4.12 3.56 -6.25
N ALA A 100 5.02 4.02 -7.14
CA ALA A 100 5.27 3.38 -8.43
C ALA A 100 5.92 2.00 -8.29
N SER A 101 6.80 1.83 -7.31
CA SER A 101 7.27 0.53 -6.84
C SER A 101 7.40 0.54 -5.32
N TRP A 102 7.36 -0.65 -4.70
CA TRP A 102 7.43 -0.76 -3.25
C TRP A 102 8.18 -2.01 -2.80
N THR A 103 8.74 -1.91 -1.61
CA THR A 103 9.23 -3.04 -0.82
C THR A 103 8.15 -3.39 0.20
N GLN A 104 7.73 -4.65 0.22
CA GLN A 104 6.79 -5.15 1.21
C GLN A 104 7.56 -5.72 2.42
N CYS A 105 7.08 -5.39 3.63
CA CYS A 105 7.59 -5.89 4.90
C CYS A 105 6.54 -6.79 5.57
N GLY A 106 6.74 -8.10 5.49
CA GLY A 106 5.79 -9.10 5.94
C GLY A 106 5.33 -10.05 4.83
N PRO A 107 4.34 -10.93 5.08
CA PRO A 107 3.37 -10.82 6.17
C PRO A 107 3.91 -11.27 7.55
N TYR A 108 3.44 -10.58 8.58
CA TYR A 108 3.49 -11.00 9.98
C TYR A 108 2.15 -11.63 10.31
N LEU A 109 2.18 -12.88 10.78
CA LEU A 109 0.97 -13.66 11.02
C LEU A 109 0.51 -13.56 12.47
N VAL A 110 -0.79 -13.68 12.66
CA VAL A 110 -1.41 -13.88 13.96
C VAL A 110 -1.19 -15.33 14.35
N ASP A 111 -0.43 -15.56 15.43
CA ASP A 111 -0.08 -16.92 15.89
C ASP A 111 -1.19 -17.56 16.75
N ALA A 112 -2.00 -16.73 17.40
CA ALA A 112 -3.14 -17.13 18.22
C ALA A 112 -4.28 -16.11 18.10
N ASP A 113 -5.52 -16.58 18.24
CA ASP A 113 -6.72 -15.74 18.18
C ASP A 113 -6.62 -14.52 19.13
N GLY A 114 -7.00 -13.34 18.63
CA GLY A 114 -6.86 -12.07 19.33
C GLY A 114 -5.44 -11.48 19.30
N GLY A 115 -4.46 -12.15 18.69
CA GLY A 115 -3.11 -11.63 18.51
C GLY A 115 -3.06 -10.36 17.66
N VAL A 116 -2.13 -9.46 17.98
CA VAL A 116 -2.02 -8.13 17.37
C VAL A 116 -0.61 -7.93 16.80
N PRO A 117 -0.19 -8.72 15.79
CA PRO A 117 1.12 -8.58 15.20
C PRO A 117 1.24 -7.23 14.49
N TYR A 118 2.48 -6.78 14.38
CA TYR A 118 2.84 -5.54 13.72
C TYR A 118 4.16 -5.73 12.96
N THR A 119 4.35 -4.93 11.91
CA THR A 119 5.54 -5.00 11.07
C THR A 119 6.73 -4.31 11.72
N ARG A 120 7.95 -4.54 11.19
CA ARG A 120 9.02 -3.56 11.43
C ARG A 120 8.63 -2.19 10.85
N GLY A 121 9.17 -1.13 11.45
CA GLY A 121 8.85 0.24 11.08
C GLY A 121 9.89 0.86 10.16
N TYR A 122 9.48 1.77 9.30
CA TYR A 122 10.36 2.49 8.39
C TYR A 122 10.36 3.99 8.70
N ALA A 123 11.48 4.68 8.49
CA ALA A 123 11.61 6.10 8.75
C ALA A 123 10.65 6.94 7.89
N THR A 124 9.88 7.84 8.48
CA THR A 124 8.98 8.73 7.72
C THR A 124 9.75 9.82 6.96
N SER A 125 9.10 10.51 6.03
CA SER A 125 9.65 11.66 5.30
C SER A 125 8.63 12.76 5.20
N SER A 126 9.09 13.99 4.95
CA SER A 126 8.27 15.04 4.36
C SER A 126 8.19 14.95 2.83
N SER A 127 9.05 14.16 2.18
CA SER A 127 9.01 13.98 0.72
C SER A 127 7.81 13.13 0.31
N ALA A 128 7.03 13.62 -0.66
CA ALA A 128 5.95 12.86 -1.30
C ALA A 128 6.43 11.60 -2.05
N SER A 129 7.75 11.45 -2.24
CA SER A 129 8.30 10.21 -2.80
C SER A 129 8.28 9.05 -1.81
N ARG A 130 8.33 9.32 -0.50
CA ARG A 130 8.32 8.26 0.52
C ARG A 130 6.91 8.12 1.09
N VAL A 131 6.23 7.05 0.68
CA VAL A 131 4.86 6.76 1.10
C VAL A 131 4.73 5.34 1.62
N PHE A 132 3.73 5.15 2.48
CA PHE A 132 3.46 3.89 3.16
C PHE A 132 2.00 3.48 2.97
N ARG A 133 1.74 2.18 2.90
CA ARG A 133 0.41 1.65 3.15
C ARG A 133 0.49 0.39 3.99
N ALA A 134 -0.45 0.29 4.93
CA ALA A 134 -0.72 -0.93 5.66
C ALA A 134 -1.69 -1.79 4.84
N CYS A 135 -1.34 -3.07 4.73
CA CYS A 135 -2.14 -4.07 4.09
C CYS A 135 -2.31 -5.26 5.03
N GLY A 136 -3.35 -6.03 4.81
CA GLY A 136 -3.58 -7.24 5.58
C GLY A 136 -4.51 -8.18 4.86
N ARG A 137 -4.54 -9.40 5.38
CA ARG A 137 -5.46 -10.44 4.94
C ARG A 137 -6.06 -11.09 6.17
N VAL A 138 -7.33 -11.39 6.06
CA VAL A 138 -8.00 -12.29 7.00
C VAL A 138 -8.08 -13.67 6.38
N THR A 139 -7.87 -14.70 7.18
CA THR A 139 -7.94 -16.09 6.72
C THR A 139 -9.32 -16.36 6.11
N GLY A 140 -9.33 -16.88 4.88
CA GLY A 140 -10.54 -17.17 4.11
C GLY A 140 -11.11 -16.01 3.29
N ALA A 141 -10.43 -14.85 3.22
CA ALA A 141 -10.87 -13.71 2.41
C ALA A 141 -9.74 -13.11 1.55
N TYR A 142 -10.08 -12.05 0.81
CA TYR A 142 -9.14 -11.29 -0.01
C TYR A 142 -8.27 -10.35 0.83
N SER A 143 -7.10 -10.02 0.30
CA SER A 143 -6.21 -9.02 0.87
C SER A 143 -6.76 -7.61 0.69
N VAL A 144 -6.64 -6.78 1.72
CA VAL A 144 -6.97 -5.35 1.66
C VAL A 144 -5.72 -4.51 1.90
N CYS A 145 -5.70 -3.33 1.30
CA CYS A 145 -4.72 -2.30 1.56
C CYS A 145 -5.44 -0.98 1.81
N GLY A 146 -4.98 -0.21 2.79
CA GLY A 146 -5.42 1.17 2.89
C GLY A 146 -4.73 2.08 1.85
N PRO A 147 -5.02 3.38 1.90
CA PRO A 147 -4.40 4.34 0.99
C PRO A 147 -2.90 4.49 1.26
N TRP A 148 -2.20 5.07 0.30
CA TRP A 148 -0.84 5.58 0.48
C TRP A 148 -0.87 6.83 1.36
N TRP A 149 -0.02 6.87 2.39
CA TRP A 149 0.23 8.01 3.28
C TRP A 149 1.68 8.48 3.16
#